data_AF-A0A947RLU5-F1
#
_entry.id   AF-A0A947RLU5-F1
#
_cell.length_a   1.000
_cell.length_b   1.000
_cell.length_c   1.000
_cell.angle_alpha   90.00
_cell.angle_beta   90.00
_cell.angle_gamma   90.00
#
_symmetry.space_group_name_H-M   'P 1'
#
loop_
_entity.id
_entity.type
_entity.pdbx_description
1 polymer ?
#
loop_
_entity_poly.entity_id
_entity_poly.type
_entity_poly.pdbx_seq_one_letter_code
_entity_poly.pdbx_strand_id
1 'polypeptide(L)'
;MTWIRIHQEVDAVVQFAPESSIPTLKAINWQGQRRTFVGKPQIEGDPESIYYDIRDKSTRYAIRFDRGRQRWTLEGLDDSWILAPHELPRPRYFPPP
;
A
#
# COMPACT_ATOMS: atom_id res chain seq x y z
N MET A 1 1.53 -11.41 11.13
CA MET A 1 1.44 -10.08 10.50
C MET A 1 2.54 -10.02 9.46
N THR A 2 2.22 -10.01 8.17
CA THR A 2 3.24 -10.10 7.12
C THR A 2 3.15 -8.89 6.23
N TRP A 3 4.01 -7.92 6.50
CA TRP A 3 4.23 -6.79 5.63
C TRP A 3 4.74 -7.27 4.27
N ILE A 4 4.00 -6.98 3.21
CA ILE A 4 4.41 -7.34 1.84
C ILE A 4 5.05 -6.11 1.20
N ARG A 5 6.33 -6.24 0.84
CA ARG A 5 7.07 -5.21 0.09
C ARG A 5 6.78 -5.36 -1.40
N ILE A 6 6.39 -4.28 -2.08
CA ILE A 6 5.90 -4.30 -3.47
C ILE A 6 6.70 -3.39 -4.40
N HIS A 7 7.28 -2.30 -3.89
CA HIS A 7 8.10 -1.32 -4.62
C HIS A 7 7.72 -1.14 -6.10
N GLN A 8 6.48 -0.73 -6.34
CA GLN A 8 5.92 -0.59 -7.68
C GLN A 8 5.42 0.82 -7.93
N GLU A 9 5.72 1.37 -9.10
CA GLU A 9 5.17 2.66 -9.55
C GLU A 9 3.66 2.54 -9.80
N VAL A 10 2.90 3.53 -9.32
CA VAL A 10 1.44 3.56 -9.41
C VAL A 10 0.97 4.93 -9.87
N ASP A 11 -0.17 4.99 -10.55
CA ASP A 11 -0.81 6.28 -10.83
C ASP A 11 -1.61 6.72 -9.61
N ALA A 12 -1.39 7.95 -9.16
CA ALA A 12 -2.09 8.50 -7.99
C ALA A 12 -3.11 9.56 -8.39
N VAL A 13 -4.28 9.51 -7.74
CA VAL A 13 -5.26 10.59 -7.76
C VAL A 13 -5.09 11.40 -6.49
N VAL A 14 -4.76 12.67 -6.65
CA VAL A 14 -4.47 13.58 -5.54
C VAL A 14 -5.35 14.81 -5.58
N GLN A 15 -5.53 15.43 -4.42
CA GLN A 15 -6.15 16.74 -4.27
C GLN A 15 -5.12 17.71 -3.68
N PHE A 16 -4.88 18.82 -4.36
CA PHE A 16 -4.08 19.93 -3.85
C PHE A 16 -4.96 20.92 -3.12
N ALA A 17 -4.51 21.37 -1.95
CA ALA A 17 -5.10 22.51 -1.26
C ALA A 17 -4.25 23.75 -1.58
N PRO A 18 -4.86 24.93 -1.77
CA PRO A 18 -4.15 26.16 -2.16
C PRO A 18 -2.98 26.55 -1.23
N GLU A 19 -3.03 26.11 0.03
CA GLU A 19 -2.06 26.46 1.07
C GLU A 19 -1.19 25.27 1.51
N SER A 20 -1.28 24.12 0.82
CA SER A 20 -0.51 22.92 1.16
C SER A 20 0.41 22.51 0.03
N SER A 21 1.71 22.41 0.33
CA SER A 21 2.70 21.77 -0.56
C SER A 21 2.62 20.24 -0.54
N ILE A 22 1.80 19.69 0.35
CA ILE A 22 1.57 18.25 0.50
C ILE A 22 0.24 17.91 -0.17
N PRO A 23 0.25 17.16 -1.29
CA PRO A 23 -0.98 16.69 -1.89
C PRO A 23 -1.69 15.69 -0.98
N THR A 24 -3.02 15.78 -0.91
CA THR A 24 -3.84 14.75 -0.26
C THR A 24 -4.04 13.58 -1.22
N LEU A 25 -3.53 12.41 -0.89
CA LEU A 25 -3.73 11.20 -1.70
C LEU A 25 -5.17 10.68 -1.54
N LYS A 26 -5.90 10.55 -2.65
CA LYS A 26 -7.30 10.09 -2.68
C LYS A 26 -7.45 8.67 -3.21
N ALA A 27 -6.65 8.29 -4.18
CA ALA A 27 -6.67 6.95 -4.73
C ALA A 27 -5.34 6.61 -5.41
N ILE A 28 -5.11 5.32 -5.65
CA ILE A 28 -4.12 4.83 -6.61
C ILE A 28 -4.76 3.90 -7.63
N ASN A 29 -4.20 3.83 -8.82
CA ASN A 29 -4.44 2.73 -9.76
C ASN A 29 -3.32 1.72 -9.61
N TRP A 30 -3.67 0.51 -9.20
CA TRP A 30 -2.73 -0.56 -8.96
C TRP A 30 -3.29 -1.86 -9.55
N GLN A 31 -2.50 -2.55 -10.38
CA GLN A 31 -2.91 -3.76 -11.09
C GLN A 31 -4.23 -3.61 -11.89
N GLY A 32 -4.42 -2.45 -12.52
CA GLY A 32 -5.64 -2.15 -13.29
C GLY A 32 -6.89 -1.90 -12.44
N GLN A 33 -6.77 -1.86 -11.11
CA GLN A 33 -7.87 -1.53 -10.20
C GLN A 33 -7.61 -0.22 -9.48
N ARG A 34 -8.66 0.63 -9.39
CA ARG A 34 -8.62 1.85 -8.58
C ARG A 34 -8.87 1.51 -7.11
N ARG A 35 -7.93 1.86 -6.24
CA ARG A 35 -8.05 1.79 -4.77
C ARG A 35 -8.27 3.19 -4.24
N THR A 36 -9.50 3.49 -3.84
CA THR A 36 -9.86 4.77 -3.23
C THR A 36 -9.68 4.68 -1.72
N PHE A 37 -9.04 5.68 -1.13
CA PHE A 37 -8.78 5.75 0.30
C PHE A 37 -9.81 6.62 1.00
N VAL A 38 -10.40 6.09 2.07
CA VAL A 38 -11.37 6.83 2.91
C VAL A 38 -10.72 7.33 4.21
N GLY A 39 -9.66 6.66 4.66
CA GLY A 39 -8.93 7.02 5.87
C GLY A 39 -8.07 8.28 5.74
N LYS A 40 -7.76 8.91 6.89
CA LYS A 40 -6.77 9.99 6.94
C LYS A 40 -5.36 9.38 6.95
N PRO A 41 -4.50 9.66 5.95
CA PRO A 41 -3.11 9.24 5.99
C PRO A 41 -2.39 9.85 7.19
N GLN A 42 -1.49 9.07 7.79
CA GLN A 42 -0.36 9.64 8.49
C GLN A 42 0.68 10.01 7.43
N ILE A 43 1.11 11.26 7.44
CA ILE A 43 2.02 11.80 6.43
C ILE A 43 3.33 12.20 7.11
N GLU A 44 4.44 11.72 6.55
CA GLU A 44 5.78 12.14 6.91
C GLU A 44 6.44 12.73 5.66
N GLY A 45 6.98 13.94 5.77
CA GLY A 45 7.47 14.69 4.63
C GLY A 45 8.93 15.09 4.83
N ASP A 46 9.74 14.72 3.85
CA ASP A 46 11.12 15.19 3.67
C ASP A 46 11.19 16.16 2.47
N PRO A 47 12.32 16.88 2.29
CA PRO A 47 12.49 17.78 1.14
C PRO A 47 12.32 17.09 -0.22
N GLU A 48 12.73 15.82 -0.34
CA GLU A 48 12.73 15.07 -1.60
C GLU A 48 11.52 14.14 -1.77
N SER A 49 10.92 13.69 -0.65
CA SER A 49 9.87 12.68 -0.68
C SER A 49 8.81 12.89 0.37
N ILE A 50 7.59 12.45 0.07
CA ILE A 50 6.48 12.40 1.03
C ILE A 50 6.04 10.95 1.18
N TYR A 51 6.01 10.47 2.41
CA TYR A 51 5.55 9.15 2.78
C TYR A 51 4.11 9.23 3.31
N TYR A 52 3.26 8.38 2.76
CA TYR A 52 1.86 8.23 3.11
C TYR A 52 1.66 6.84 3.70
N ASP A 53 1.27 6.81 4.96
CA ASP A 53 0.78 5.62 5.63
C ASP A 53 -0.75 5.70 5.73
N ILE A 54 -1.42 4.90 4.90
CA ILE A 54 -2.87 4.92 4.78
C ILE A 54 -3.43 3.63 5.33
N ARG A 55 -4.31 3.75 6.32
CA ARG A 55 -5.17 2.64 6.74
C ARG A 55 -6.53 2.80 6.08
N ASP A 56 -6.84 1.90 5.16
CA ASP A 56 -8.16 1.77 4.57
C ASP A 56 -8.75 0.41 4.92
N LYS A 57 -9.81 0.41 5.73
CA LYS A 57 -10.43 -0.80 6.28
C LYS A 57 -9.40 -1.68 7.01
N SER A 58 -9.17 -2.90 6.52
CA SER A 58 -8.22 -3.89 7.03
C SER A 58 -6.84 -3.83 6.37
N THR A 59 -6.65 -2.96 5.39
CA THR A 59 -5.42 -2.89 4.61
C THR A 59 -4.66 -1.61 4.93
N ARG A 60 -3.39 -1.75 5.30
CA ARG A 60 -2.44 -0.63 5.41
C ARG A 60 -1.63 -0.53 4.13
N TYR A 61 -1.48 0.66 3.60
CA TYR A 61 -0.71 0.97 2.41
C TYR A 61 0.42 1.93 2.79
N ALA A 62 1.65 1.63 2.39
CA ALA A 62 2.75 2.58 2.40
C ALA A 62 3.01 3.06 0.98
N ILE A 63 2.85 4.36 0.77
CA ILE A 63 3.00 4.98 -0.55
C ILE A 63 3.98 6.13 -0.42
N ARG A 64 4.95 6.21 -1.33
CA ARG A 64 5.93 7.29 -1.41
C ARG A 64 5.68 8.15 -2.64
N PHE A 65 5.66 9.46 -2.46
CA PHE A 65 5.72 10.44 -3.53
C PHE A 65 7.12 11.04 -3.61
N ASP A 66 7.80 10.82 -4.72
CA ASP A 66 9.08 11.42 -5.05
C ASP A 66 8.84 12.79 -5.71
N ARG A 67 9.20 13.88 -5.03
CA ARG A 67 8.92 15.24 -5.50
C ARG A 67 9.75 15.61 -6.72
N GLY A 68 11.01 15.17 -6.77
CA GLY A 68 11.92 15.48 -7.87
C GLY A 68 11.52 14.79 -9.17
N ARG A 69 11.08 13.53 -9.08
CA ARG A 69 10.64 12.73 -10.22
C ARG A 69 9.14 12.79 -10.50
N GLN A 70 8.38 13.45 -9.62
CA GLN A 70 6.92 13.45 -9.62
C GLN A 70 6.31 12.04 -9.72
N ARG A 71 6.89 11.09 -8.98
CA ARG A 71 6.56 9.66 -9.09
C ARG A 71 5.92 9.13 -7.82
N TRP A 72 4.87 8.34 -7.97
CA TRP A 72 4.23 7.64 -6.86
C TRP A 72 4.62 6.16 -6.86
N THR A 73 5.02 5.65 -5.70
CA THR A 73 5.45 4.26 -5.51
C THR A 73 4.66 3.63 -4.38
N LEU A 74 4.00 2.51 -4.64
CA LEU A 74 3.48 1.62 -3.61
C LEU A 74 4.64 0.80 -3.04
N GLU A 75 5.06 1.11 -1.82
CA GLU A 75 6.22 0.48 -1.20
C GLU A 75 5.86 -0.80 -0.44
N GLY A 76 4.65 -0.85 0.12
CA GLY A 76 4.13 -2.08 0.71
C GLY A 76 2.67 -2.03 1.10
N LEU A 77 2.16 -3.21 1.41
CA LEU A 77 0.83 -3.41 1.94
C LEU A 77 0.83 -4.43 3.09
N ASP A 78 -0.11 -4.26 4.01
CA ASP A 78 -0.45 -5.22 5.06
C ASP A 78 -1.96 -5.41 5.04
N ASP A 79 -2.41 -6.54 4.51
CA ASP A 79 -3.82 -6.90 4.44
C ASP A 79 -4.15 -7.82 5.62
N SER A 80 -4.69 -7.23 6.68
CA SER A 80 -5.00 -7.97 7.90
C SER A 80 -6.36 -8.67 7.80
N TRP A 81 -6.40 -9.81 7.09
CA TRP A 81 -7.27 -11.00 7.35
C TRP A 81 -6.75 -12.31 6.68
N ILE A 82 -5.43 -12.52 6.57
CA ILE A 82 -4.91 -13.82 6.11
C ILE A 82 -4.89 -14.81 7.28
N LEU A 83 -5.89 -15.71 7.33
CA LEU A 83 -5.67 -17.10 7.73
C LEU A 83 -4.41 -17.56 6.98
N ALA A 84 -3.33 -17.74 7.72
CA ALA A 84 -2.14 -18.45 7.30
C ALA A 84 -2.46 -19.53 6.23
N PRO A 85 -1.95 -19.42 4.98
CA PRO A 85 -1.98 -20.56 4.06
C PRO A 85 -1.01 -21.68 4.49
N HIS A 86 -0.34 -21.54 5.64
CA HIS A 86 0.66 -22.49 6.13
C HIS A 86 0.08 -23.61 7.02
N GLU A 87 -1.24 -23.72 7.13
CA GLU A 87 -1.91 -24.93 7.64
C GLU A 87 -2.75 -25.65 6.57
N LEU A 88 -2.25 -25.74 5.33
CA LEU A 88 -2.65 -26.92 4.56
C LEU A 88 -2.09 -28.14 5.32
N PRO A 89 -2.93 -29.06 5.85
CA PRO A 89 -2.40 -30.27 6.43
C PRO A 89 -1.56 -30.95 5.35
N ARG A 90 -0.28 -31.17 5.64
CA ARG A 90 0.58 -31.97 4.76
C ARG A 90 -0.22 -33.22 4.39
N PRO A 91 -0.32 -33.62 3.12
CA PRO A 91 -0.89 -34.92 2.81
C PRO A 91 -0.15 -35.93 3.67
N ARG A 92 -0.88 -36.64 4.54
CA ARG A 92 -0.33 -37.80 5.24
C ARG A 92 0.13 -38.73 4.13
N TYR A 93 1.45 -38.83 3.94
CA TYR A 93 2.03 -39.91 3.18
C TYR A 93 1.50 -41.20 3.81
N PHE A 94 0.55 -41.84 3.14
CA PHE A 94 0.29 -43.25 3.37
C PHE A 94 1.48 -43.98 2.73
N PRO A 95 2.31 -44.71 3.50
CA PRO A 95 3.23 -45.63 2.86
C PRO A 95 2.41 -46.67 2.08
N PRO A 96 2.77 -47.01 0.83
CA PRO A 96 2.11 -48.09 0.12
C PRO A 96 2.36 -49.43 0.85
N PRO A 97 1.41 -50.39 0.75
CA PRO A 97 1.55 -51.73 1.31
C PRO A 97 2.66 -52.54 0.63
#